data_AF-A0A1H7MUA3-F1
#
_entry.id   AF-A0A1H7MUA3-F1
#
_cell.length_a   1.000
_cell.length_b   1.000
_cell.length_c   1.000
_cell.angle_alpha   90.00
_cell.angle_beta   90.00
_cell.angle_gamma   90.00
#
_symmetry.space_group_name_H-M   'P 1'
#
loop_
_entity.id
_entity.type
_entity.pdbx_description
1 polymer ?
#
loop_
_entity_poly.entity_id
_entity_poly.type
_entity_poly.pdbx_seq_one_letter_code
_entity_poly.pdbx_strand_id
1 'polypeptide(L)'
;MSRYTNGPRFPMGRPVITPGAQAALDAVGLSAVVLLARHIHGDWGDLSPEDLAANELALLTGKRLLSSYALPDGKKIWLITEADRSTTTILLPSEY
;
A
#
# COMPACT_ATOMS: atom_id res chain seq x y z
N MET A 1 -29.02 -6.12 3.43
CA MET A 1 -27.95 -7.13 3.64
C MET A 1 -26.74 -6.72 2.81
N SER A 2 -25.82 -5.94 3.39
CA SER A 2 -24.66 -5.42 2.66
C SER A 2 -23.60 -6.51 2.52
N ARG A 3 -23.19 -6.79 1.28
CA ARG A 3 -22.14 -7.77 0.95
C ARG A 3 -20.80 -7.16 1.35
N TYR A 4 -20.35 -7.41 2.58
CA TYR A 4 -18.93 -7.28 2.89
C TYR A 4 -18.20 -8.37 2.10
N THR A 5 -17.58 -7.99 0.98
CA THR A 5 -16.59 -8.83 0.30
C THR A 5 -15.42 -8.96 1.26
N ASN A 6 -15.37 -10.06 2.02
CA ASN A 6 -14.36 -10.30 3.05
C ASN A 6 -13.01 -10.75 2.45
N GLY A 7 -12.63 -10.16 1.31
CA GLY A 7 -11.48 -10.54 0.51
C GLY A 7 -10.81 -9.33 -0.15
N PRO A 8 -9.62 -9.52 -0.74
CA PRO A 8 -8.84 -8.44 -1.32
C PRO A 8 -9.60 -7.75 -2.46
N ARG A 9 -9.45 -6.43 -2.57
CA ARG A 9 -10.08 -5.58 -3.60
C ARG A 9 -9.41 -5.72 -4.97
N PHE A 10 -8.16 -6.18 -5.00
CA PHE A 10 -7.36 -6.38 -6.21
C PHE A 10 -6.29 -7.45 -5.96
N PRO A 11 -5.76 -8.10 -7.02
CA PRO A 11 -4.62 -9.01 -6.86
C PRO A 11 -3.36 -8.25 -6.45
N MET A 12 -2.67 -8.74 -5.41
CA MET A 12 -1.43 -8.13 -4.89
C MET A 12 -0.26 -8.22 -5.89
N GLY A 13 -0.24 -9.25 -6.74
CA GLY A 13 0.97 -9.56 -7.50
C GLY A 13 2.13 -10.00 -6.58
N ARG A 14 3.37 -9.75 -7.02
CA ARG A 14 4.58 -10.09 -6.26
C ARG A 14 4.92 -8.96 -5.28
N PRO A 15 4.93 -9.20 -3.96
CA PRO A 15 5.43 -8.22 -3.01
C PRO A 15 6.97 -8.15 -3.09
N VAL A 16 7.50 -6.94 -3.12
CA VAL A 16 8.92 -6.64 -2.99
C VAL A 16 9.10 -5.50 -1.99
N ILE A 17 10.24 -5.47 -1.30
CA ILE A 17 10.56 -4.43 -0.31
C ILE A 17 11.97 -3.92 -0.56
N THR A 18 12.15 -2.60 -0.49
CA THR A 18 13.48 -1.98 -0.57
C THR A 18 14.24 -2.21 0.74
N PRO A 19 15.59 -2.24 0.72
CA PRO A 19 16.38 -2.35 1.93
C PRO A 19 16.10 -1.24 2.96
N GLY A 20 15.87 0.01 2.49
CA GLY A 20 15.55 1.13 3.37
C GLY A 20 14.21 0.99 4.05
N ALA A 21 13.17 0.54 3.33
CA ALA A 21 11.87 0.27 3.92
C ALA A 21 11.92 -0.91 4.92
N GLN A 22 12.65 -1.98 4.61
CA GLN A 22 12.82 -3.10 5.53
C GLN A 22 13.47 -2.63 6.84
N ALA A 23 14.57 -1.88 6.75
CA ALA A 23 15.25 -1.34 7.93
C ALA A 23 14.36 -0.39 8.75
N ALA A 24 13.54 0.44 8.08
CA ALA A 24 12.61 1.34 8.76
C ALA A 24 11.49 0.58 9.51
N LEU A 25 10.97 -0.49 8.91
CA LEU A 25 9.97 -1.36 9.55
C LEU A 25 10.55 -2.13 10.74
N ASP A 26 11.76 -2.67 10.60
CA ASP A 26 12.46 -3.40 11.66
C ASP A 26 12.74 -2.50 12.87
N ALA A 27 13.14 -1.24 12.64
CA ALA A 27 13.42 -0.26 13.69
C ALA A 27 12.22 0.04 14.59
N VAL A 28 10.99 -0.13 14.08
CA VAL A 28 9.74 0.09 14.83
C VAL A 28 9.00 -1.22 15.15
N GLY A 29 9.58 -2.38 14.82
CA GLY A 29 8.98 -3.69 15.06
C GLY A 29 7.68 -3.94 14.29
N LEU A 30 7.48 -3.30 13.13
CA LEU A 30 6.25 -3.42 12.34
C LEU A 30 6.43 -4.42 11.19
N SER A 31 5.50 -5.36 11.05
CA SER A 31 5.54 -6.32 9.94
C SER A 31 5.02 -5.73 8.63
N ALA A 32 5.80 -5.87 7.55
CA ALA A 32 5.39 -5.56 6.18
C ALA A 32 4.07 -6.24 5.78
N VAL A 33 3.82 -7.46 6.28
CA VAL A 33 2.60 -8.23 5.99
C VAL A 33 1.34 -7.50 6.45
N VAL A 34 1.41 -6.77 7.57
CA VAL A 34 0.27 -5.98 8.08
C VAL A 34 -0.05 -4.84 7.12
N LEU A 35 0.97 -4.14 6.60
CA LEU A 35 0.77 -3.05 5.65
C LEU A 35 0.25 -3.57 4.30
N LEU A 36 0.77 -4.70 3.83
CA LEU A 36 0.27 -5.37 2.63
C LEU A 36 -1.20 -5.77 2.78
N ALA A 37 -1.58 -6.33 3.93
CA ALA A 37 -2.97 -6.70 4.21
C ALA A 37 -3.89 -5.47 4.19
N ARG A 38 -3.46 -4.35 4.77
CA ARG A 38 -4.21 -3.09 4.72
C ARG A 38 -4.38 -2.61 3.27
N HIS A 39 -3.29 -2.57 2.50
CA HIS A 39 -3.27 -2.12 1.12
C HIS A 39 -4.24 -2.91 0.22
N ILE A 40 -4.19 -4.24 0.26
CA ILE A 40 -5.05 -5.07 -0.61
C ILE A 40 -6.53 -5.01 -0.24
N HIS A 41 -6.86 -4.61 0.98
CA HIS A 41 -8.25 -4.38 1.40
C HIS A 41 -8.69 -2.92 1.19
N GLY A 42 -7.83 -2.09 0.60
CA GLY A 42 -8.13 -0.69 0.30
C GLY A 42 -8.10 0.24 1.50
N ASP A 43 -7.43 -0.16 2.59
CA ASP A 43 -6.99 0.79 3.60
C ASP A 43 -5.75 1.50 3.07
N TRP A 44 -5.97 2.68 2.49
CA TRP A 44 -4.94 3.44 1.80
C TRP A 44 -4.02 4.23 2.74
N GLY A 45 -4.31 4.23 4.05
CA GLY A 45 -3.57 4.98 5.06
C GLY A 45 -3.76 6.50 4.97
N ASP A 46 -2.68 7.24 5.16
CA ASP A 46 -2.59 8.69 5.18
C ASP A 46 -2.36 9.24 3.77
N LEU A 47 -3.47 9.35 3.02
CA LEU A 47 -3.54 9.98 1.70
C LEU A 47 -4.52 11.17 1.71
N SER A 48 -4.30 12.12 0.80
CA SER A 48 -5.26 13.22 0.61
C SER A 48 -6.57 12.71 0.01
N PRO A 49 -7.68 13.47 0.12
CA PRO A 49 -8.95 13.12 -0.54
C PRO A 49 -8.80 12.89 -2.05
N GLU A 50 -7.94 13.64 -2.72
CA GLU A 50 -7.65 13.49 -4.14
C GLU A 50 -6.95 12.18 -4.47
N ASP A 51 -5.95 11.78 -3.69
CA ASP A 51 -5.24 10.52 -3.87
C ASP A 51 -6.10 9.31 -3.53
N LEU A 52 -6.97 9.43 -2.51
CA LEU A 52 -7.99 8.43 -2.21
C LEU A 52 -8.94 8.26 -3.40
N ALA A 53 -9.45 9.35 -3.98
CA ALA A 53 -10.30 9.30 -5.17
C ALA A 53 -9.55 8.72 -6.38
N ALA A 54 -8.26 9.03 -6.53
CA ALA A 54 -7.42 8.47 -7.58
C ALA A 54 -7.28 6.95 -7.46
N ASN A 55 -7.09 6.42 -6.24
CA ASN A 55 -7.07 4.97 -6.01
C ASN A 55 -8.40 4.30 -6.34
N GLU A 56 -9.53 4.89 -5.93
CA GLU A 56 -10.86 4.35 -6.24
C GLU A 56 -11.10 4.31 -7.76
N LEU A 57 -10.70 5.36 -8.48
CA LEU A 57 -10.75 5.37 -9.94
C LEU A 57 -9.77 4.37 -10.56
N ALA A 58 -8.58 4.21 -9.98
CA ALA A 58 -7.54 3.29 -10.46
C ALA A 58 -7.95 1.82 -10.32
N LEU A 59 -8.77 1.47 -9.32
CA LEU A 59 -9.37 0.15 -9.21
C LEU A 59 -10.30 -0.17 -10.38
N LEU A 60 -11.00 0.83 -10.92
CA LEU A 60 -11.92 0.68 -12.05
C LEU A 60 -11.21 0.76 -13.40
N THR A 61 -10.14 1.56 -13.49
CA THR A 61 -9.48 1.92 -14.75
C THR A 61 -8.16 1.21 -14.99
N GLY A 62 -7.69 0.39 -14.03
CA GLY A 62 -6.43 -0.36 -14.16
C GLY A 62 -5.19 0.53 -14.08
N LYS A 63 -5.23 1.60 -13.28
CA LYS A 63 -4.04 2.47 -13.01
C LYS A 63 -3.31 2.00 -11.76
N ARG A 64 -2.08 2.49 -11.53
CA ARG A 64 -1.33 2.19 -10.30
C ARG A 64 -2.10 2.60 -9.05
N LEU A 65 -1.84 1.91 -7.94
CA LEU A 65 -2.40 2.20 -6.62
C LEU A 65 -1.30 2.64 -5.67
N LEU A 66 -1.62 3.52 -4.73
CA LEU A 66 -0.71 4.00 -3.70
C LEU A 66 -1.32 3.81 -2.31
N SER A 67 -0.50 3.52 -1.32
CA SER A 67 -0.83 3.73 0.09
C SER A 67 0.33 4.36 0.81
N SER A 68 0.03 5.10 1.86
CA SER A 68 1.01 5.82 2.67
C SER A 68 0.71 5.55 4.13
N TYR A 69 1.64 4.94 4.85
CA TYR A 69 1.48 4.62 6.27
C TYR A 69 2.53 5.35 7.09
N ALA A 70 2.08 6.10 8.09
CA ALA A 70 2.96 6.69 9.09
C ALA A 70 3.50 5.59 10.03
N LEU A 71 4.80 5.64 10.30
CA LEU A 71 5.46 4.82 11.30
C LEU A 71 5.51 5.56 12.65
N PRO A 72 5.63 4.84 13.78
CA PRO A 72 5.74 5.46 15.10
C PRO A 72 6.90 6.45 15.27
N ASP A 73 7.97 6.29 14.48
CA ASP A 73 9.15 7.17 14.49
C ASP A 73 8.99 8.41 13.58
N GLY A 74 7.79 8.64 13.03
CA GLY A 74 7.46 9.79 12.18
C GLY A 74 7.84 9.61 10.71
N LYS A 75 8.47 8.50 10.31
CA LYS A 75 8.71 8.19 8.90
C LYS A 75 7.41 7.75 8.21
N LYS A 76 7.45 7.68 6.88
CA LYS A 76 6.37 7.11 6.06
C LYS A 76 6.88 5.91 5.29
N ILE A 77 5.99 4.94 5.09
CA ILE A 77 6.17 3.82 4.17
C ILE A 77 5.11 3.92 3.10
N TRP A 78 5.54 3.79 1.84
CA TRP A 78 4.67 3.70 0.69
C TRP A 78 4.50 2.25 0.25
N LEU A 79 3.28 1.90 -0.15
CA LEU A 79 2.98 0.68 -0.89
C LEU A 79 2.45 1.08 -2.26
N ILE A 80 3.13 0.66 -3.32
CA ILE A 80 2.73 0.96 -4.70
C ILE A 80 2.44 -0.34 -5.42
N THR A 81 1.23 -0.50 -5.94
CA THR A 81 0.90 -1.61 -6.83
C THR A 81 0.82 -1.11 -8.27
N GLU A 82 1.57 -1.74 -9.16
CA GLU A 82 1.64 -1.36 -10.57
C GLU A 82 0.30 -1.52 -11.29
N ALA A 83 0.13 -0.80 -12.40
CA ALA A 83 -1.12 -0.76 -13.18
C ALA A 83 -1.61 -2.16 -13.61
N ASP A 84 -0.68 -3.02 -14.00
CA ASP A 84 -0.93 -4.41 -14.40
C ASP A 84 -1.10 -5.38 -13.22
N ARG A 85 -0.99 -4.87 -11.98
CA ARG A 85 -1.04 -5.65 -10.72
C ARG A 85 0.01 -6.76 -10.65
N SER A 86 1.11 -6.63 -11.38
CA SER A 86 2.20 -7.62 -11.37
C SER A 86 3.02 -7.58 -10.09
N THR A 87 3.18 -6.40 -9.49
CA THR A 87 4.10 -6.14 -8.37
C THR A 87 3.51 -5.14 -7.39
N THR A 88 3.69 -5.39 -6.10
CA THR A 88 3.50 -4.41 -5.02
C THR A 88 4.86 -4.13 -4.39
N THR A 89 5.33 -2.89 -4.48
CA THR A 89 6.59 -2.43 -3.89
C THR A 89 6.33 -1.72 -2.57
N ILE A 90 7.04 -2.13 -1.53
CA ILE A 90 7.12 -1.45 -0.23
C ILE A 90 8.41 -0.64 -0.22
N LEU A 91 8.31 0.68 -0.08
CA LEU A 91 9.46 1.59 -0.17
C LEU A 91 9.28 2.83 0.72
N LEU A 92 10.37 3.51 1.02
CA LEU A 92 10.33 4.86 1.60
C LEU A 92 9.95 5.87 0.50
N PRO A 93 9.28 6.99 0.83
CA PRO A 93 9.02 8.05 -0.14
C PRO A 93 10.27 8.60 -0.83
N SER A 94 11.42 8.55 -0.16
CA SER A 94 12.72 9.01 -0.70
C SER A 94 13.38 8.02 -1.67
N GLU A 95 12.85 6.80 -1.79
CA GLU A 95 13.35 5.75 -2.70
C GLU A 95 12.52 5.70 -4.01
N TYR A 96 11.54 6.58 -4.14
CA TYR A 96 10.69 6.75 -5.33
C TYR A 96 11.10 8.02 -6.09
#